data_AF-A0A6I3US65-F1
#
_entry.id   AF-A0A6I3US65-F1
#
_cell.length_a   1.000
_cell.length_b   1.000
_cell.length_c   1.000
_cell.angle_alpha   90.00
_cell.angle_beta   90.00
_cell.angle_gamma   90.00
#
_symmetry.space_group_name_H-M   'P 1'
#
loop_
_entity.id
_entity.type
_entity.pdbx_description
1 polymer ?
#
loop_
_entity_poly.entity_id
_entity_poly.type
_entity_poly.pdbx_seq_one_letter_code
_entity_poly.pdbx_strand_id
1 'polypeptide(L)' 'MSNDLADLIAKELAAYSDEVTEEVDKIAEQVADETVDELKETSPKRYGKYRRSWKKKKLANG' A
#
# COMPACT_ATOMS: atom_id res chain seq x y z
N MET A 1 -20.22 -33.95 -4.37
CA MET A 1 -20.14 -33.46 -5.76
C MET A 1 -20.57 -32.00 -5.92
N SER A 2 -21.75 -31.55 -5.49
CA SER A 2 -22.12 -30.11 -5.58
C SER A 2 -21.46 -29.24 -4.49
N ASN A 3 -21.36 -29.75 -3.25
CA ASN A 3 -20.67 -29.03 -2.17
C ASN A 3 -19.18 -28.85 -2.46
N ASP A 4 -18.51 -29.87 -3.03
CA ASP A 4 -17.08 -29.80 -3.34
C ASP A 4 -16.76 -28.69 -4.36
N LEU A 5 -17.62 -28.49 -5.37
CA LEU A 5 -17.44 -27.42 -6.35
C LEU A 5 -17.69 -26.03 -5.74
N ALA A 6 -18.73 -25.90 -4.92
CA ALA A 6 -19.03 -24.64 -4.23
C ALA A 6 -17.89 -24.23 -3.27
N ASP A 7 -17.34 -25.21 -2.53
CA ASP A 7 -16.22 -24.99 -1.61
C ASP A 7 -14.93 -24.59 -2.35
N LEU A 8 -14.68 -25.19 -3.52
CA LEU A 8 -13.54 -24.81 -4.37
C LEU A 8 -13.68 -23.38 -4.91
N ILE A 9 -14.86 -23.01 -5.39
CA ILE A 9 -15.13 -21.63 -5.87
C ILE A 9 -14.96 -20.63 -4.73
N ALA A 10 -15.48 -20.93 -3.54
CA ALA A 10 -15.34 -20.04 -2.37
C ALA A 10 -13.89 -19.85 -1.95
N LYS A 11 -13.07 -20.92 -1.98
CA LYS A 11 -11.63 -20.85 -1.69
C LYS A 11 -10.89 -20.00 -2.71
N GLU A 12 -11.16 -20.19 -4.00
CA GLU A 12 -10.50 -19.43 -5.06
C GLU A 12 -10.85 -17.94 -4.98
N LEU A 13 -12.11 -17.61 -4.68
CA LEU A 13 -12.54 -16.23 -4.48
C LEU A 13 -11.88 -15.59 -3.25
N ALA A 14 -11.72 -16.35 -2.15
CA ALA A 14 -11.02 -15.87 -0.96
C ALA A 14 -9.54 -15.62 -1.28
N ALA A 15 -8.86 -16.56 -1.94
CA ALA A 15 -7.47 -16.42 -2.35
C ALA A 15 -7.26 -15.21 -3.28
N TYR A 16 -8.14 -15.03 -4.26
CA TYR A 16 -8.11 -13.86 -5.15
C TYR A 16 -8.33 -12.54 -4.37
N SER A 17 -9.28 -12.53 -3.44
CA SER A 17 -9.49 -11.35 -2.58
C SER A 17 -8.25 -11.03 -1.76
N ASP A 18 -7.59 -12.04 -1.19
CA ASP A 18 -6.38 -11.87 -0.41
C ASP A 18 -5.22 -11.33 -1.28
N GLU A 19 -5.01 -11.90 -2.47
CA GLU A 19 -4.01 -11.41 -3.44
C GLU A 19 -4.24 -9.94 -3.80
N VAL A 20 -5.48 -9.57 -4.12
CA VAL A 20 -5.82 -8.17 -4.45
C VAL A 20 -5.56 -7.26 -3.25
N THR A 21 -5.87 -7.69 -2.03
CA THR A 21 -5.58 -6.87 -0.83
C THR A 21 -4.09 -6.64 -0.63
N GLU A 22 -3.26 -7.69 -0.83
CA GLU A 22 -1.80 -7.55 -0.75
C GLU A 22 -1.23 -6.62 -1.83
N GLU A 23 -1.74 -6.71 -3.06
CA GLU A 23 -1.31 -5.84 -4.15
C GLU A 23 -1.65 -4.38 -3.86
N VAL A 24 -2.86 -4.10 -3.38
CA VAL A 24 -3.27 -2.75 -3.00
C VAL A 24 -2.38 -2.19 -1.90
N ASP A 25 -2.05 -3.00 -0.88
CA ASP A 25 -1.15 -2.60 0.20
C ASP A 25 0.26 -2.27 -0.32
N LYS A 26 0.79 -3.09 -1.23
CA LYS A 26 2.09 -2.86 -1.88
C LYS A 26 2.09 -1.56 -2.70
N ILE A 27 1.03 -1.33 -3.49
CA ILE A 27 0.89 -0.11 -4.29
C ILE A 27 0.81 1.12 -3.38
N ALA A 28 0.03 1.05 -2.30
CA ALA A 28 -0.08 2.15 -1.34
C ALA A 28 1.27 2.50 -0.70
N GLU A 29 2.08 1.48 -0.36
CA GLU A 29 3.43 1.68 0.18
C GLU A 29 4.39 2.30 -0.83
N GLN A 30 4.34 1.87 -2.09
CA GLN A 30 5.15 2.43 -3.18
C GLN A 30 4.81 3.89 -3.44
N VAL A 31 3.54 4.21 -3.62
CA VAL A 31 3.08 5.60 -3.85
C VAL A 31 3.45 6.50 -2.66
N ALA A 32 3.35 6.00 -1.44
CA ALA A 32 3.76 6.75 -0.26
C ALA A 32 5.27 7.05 -0.23
N ASP A 33 6.13 6.11 -0.66
CA ASP A 33 7.57 6.35 -0.78
C ASP A 33 7.89 7.37 -1.86
N GLU A 34 7.34 7.18 -3.06
CA GLU A 34 7.53 8.10 -4.19
C GLU A 34 7.12 9.52 -3.82
N THR A 35 5.96 9.68 -3.16
CA THR A 35 5.48 10.97 -2.70
C THR A 35 6.43 11.60 -1.68
N VAL A 36 6.94 10.82 -0.72
CA VAL A 36 7.90 11.33 0.28
C VAL A 36 9.20 11.78 -0.38
N ASP A 37 9.68 11.06 -1.39
CA ASP A 37 10.90 11.39 -2.09
C ASP A 37 10.73 12.61 -3.01
N GLU A 38 9.61 12.72 -3.72
CA GLU A 38 9.25 13.92 -4.49
C GLU A 38 9.18 15.15 -3.57
N LEU A 39 8.53 15.04 -2.42
CA LEU A 39 8.44 16.11 -1.43
C LEU A 39 9.80 16.49 -0.86
N LYS A 40 10.71 15.52 -0.68
CA LYS A 40 12.10 15.78 -0.27
C LYS A 40 12.91 16.51 -1.34
N GLU A 41 12.66 16.21 -2.62
CA GLU A 41 13.35 16.83 -3.74
C GLU A 41 12.88 18.27 -3.99
N THR A 42 11.57 18.47 -3.97
CA THR A 42 10.91 19.75 -4.30
C THR A 42 10.86 20.74 -3.14
N SER A 43 11.19 20.31 -1.91
CA SER A 43 11.06 21.17 -0.73
C SER A 43 12.11 22.30 -0.64
N PRO A 44 11.77 23.42 0.02
CA PRO A 44 12.65 24.58 0.13
C PRO A 44 14.04 24.28 0.71
N LYS A 45 15.09 24.74 0.01
CA LYS A 45 16.48 24.36 0.30
C LYS A 45 17.18 25.18 1.39
N ARG A 46 16.71 26.40 1.72
CA ARG A 46 17.44 27.39 2.56
C ARG A 46 18.14 26.78 3.79
N TYR A 47 17.41 26.01 4.60
CA TYR A 47 17.97 25.28 5.75
C TYR A 47 17.71 23.77 5.68
N GLY A 48 17.05 23.28 4.62
CA GLY A 48 16.70 21.86 4.44
C GLY A 48 15.75 21.26 5.50
N LYS A 49 15.15 22.08 6.37
CA LYS A 49 14.26 21.59 7.45
C LYS A 49 13.05 20.82 6.90
N TYR A 50 12.41 21.35 5.85
CA TYR A 50 11.25 20.70 5.23
C TYR A 50 11.60 19.31 4.67
N ARG A 51 12.66 19.22 3.88
CA ARG A 51 13.18 17.94 3.36
C ARG A 51 13.39 16.89 4.46
N ARG A 52 13.95 17.29 5.60
CA ARG A 52 14.22 16.37 6.72
C ARG A 52 12.96 15.91 7.46
N SER A 53 11.88 16.67 7.39
CA SER A 53 10.64 16.38 8.13
C SER A 53 9.70 15.40 7.42
N TRP A 54 9.88 15.18 6.12
CA TRP A 54 9.02 14.27 5.34
C TRP A 54 9.26 12.80 5.69
N LYS A 55 8.19 12.12 6.10
CA LYS A 55 8.16 10.70 6.44
C LYS A 55 6.77 10.12 6.21
N LYS A 56 6.69 8.90 5.67
CA LYS A 56 5.45 8.13 5.61
C LYS A 56 5.15 7.50 6.98
N LYS A 57 3.88 7.27 7.27
CA LYS A 57 3.43 6.56 8.48
C LYS A 57 2.19 5.74 8.13
N LYS A 58 2.25 4.42 8.35
CA LYS A 58 1.08 3.53 8.30
C LYS A 58 0.31 3.68 9.61
N LEU A 59 -0.99 3.96 9.55
CA LEU A 59 -1.85 4.01 10.73
C LEU A 59 -2.51 2.64 10.93
N ALA A 60 -2.86 2.30 12.16
CA ALA A 60 -3.54 1.04 12.46
C ALA A 60 -4.98 0.98 11.91
N ASN A 61 -5.50 2.11 11.42
CA ASN A 61 -6.88 2.28 11.00
C ASN A 61 -6.99 2.48 9.48
N GLY A 62 -5.93 2.17 8.73
CA GLY A 62 -5.68 2.66 7.36
C GLY A 62 -4.71 3.82 7.38
#